data_AF-I9EBM7-F1
#
_entry.id   AF-I9EBM7-F1
#
_cell.length_a   1.000
_cell.length_b   1.000
_cell.length_c   1.000
_cell.angle_alpha   90.00
_cell.angle_beta   90.00
_cell.angle_gamma   90.00
#
_symmetry.space_group_name_H-M   'P 1'
#
loop_
_entity.id
_entity.type
_entity.pdbx_description
1 polymer ?
#
loop_
_entity_poly.entity_id
_entity_poly.type
_entity_poly.pdbx_seq_one_letter_code
_entity_poly.pdbx_strand_id
1 'polypeptide(L)'
;MILKYQKLAQLATHANDWLRKIANADLEKSLYENRITTGTRIDGQCIRLSTIEKYCGSVDMHLFREAVKQGKQFSTVRFDFRGYDGTLWCEPRENGDVMAGFSKEYRGCLNGYYYLLINDEYMIGYDID
;
A
#
# COMPACT_ATOMS: atom_id res chain seq x y z
N MET A 1 16.25 0.33 11.11
CA MET A 1 15.15 0.93 10.29
C MET A 1 13.97 -0.04 10.13
N ILE A 2 14.25 -1.33 9.90
CA ILE A 2 13.25 -2.40 9.69
C ILE A 2 12.24 -2.58 10.83
N LEU A 3 12.67 -2.43 12.09
CA LEU A 3 11.79 -2.60 13.26
C LEU A 3 10.50 -1.75 13.20
N LYS A 4 10.57 -0.56 12.60
CA LYS A 4 9.40 0.28 12.36
C LYS A 4 8.35 -0.46 11.51
N TYR A 5 8.77 -1.06 10.41
CA TYR A 5 7.89 -1.73 9.46
C TYR A 5 7.40 -3.08 9.98
N GLN A 6 8.22 -3.81 10.74
CA GLN A 6 7.77 -4.98 11.50
C GLN A 6 6.60 -4.62 12.44
N LYS A 7 6.76 -3.55 13.23
CA LYS A 7 5.69 -3.05 14.11
C LYS A 7 4.45 -2.62 13.34
N LEU A 8 4.60 -1.96 12.19
CA LEU A 8 3.47 -1.56 11.35
C LEU A 8 2.73 -2.79 10.79
N ALA A 9 3.46 -3.76 10.24
CA ALA A 9 2.89 -4.97 9.65
C ALA A 9 2.18 -5.85 10.70
N GLN A 10 2.66 -5.89 11.94
CA GLN A 10 2.00 -6.59 13.05
C GLN A 10 0.61 -6.02 13.40
N LEU A 11 0.31 -4.78 13.01
CA LEU A 11 -0.98 -4.13 13.24
C LEU A 11 -1.98 -4.35 12.10
N ALA A 12 -1.59 -5.05 11.02
CA ALA A 12 -2.50 -5.33 9.92
C ALA A 12 -3.57 -6.34 10.34
N THR A 13 -4.83 -6.11 9.94
CA THR A 13 -5.91 -7.07 10.15
C THR A 13 -6.18 -7.97 8.94
N HIS A 14 -5.49 -7.75 7.82
CA HIS A 14 -5.61 -8.54 6.60
C HIS A 14 -4.45 -9.53 6.47
N ALA A 15 -4.72 -10.68 5.83
CA ALA A 15 -3.70 -11.69 5.55
C ALA A 15 -2.96 -11.36 4.25
N ASN A 16 -1.62 -11.39 4.28
CA ASN A 16 -0.78 -11.19 3.11
C ASN A 16 0.63 -11.78 3.32
N ASP A 17 1.10 -12.63 2.40
CA ASP A 17 2.45 -13.18 2.35
C ASP A 17 3.56 -12.13 2.46
N TRP A 18 3.40 -10.98 1.83
CA TRP A 18 4.36 -9.88 1.89
C TRP A 18 4.43 -9.25 3.29
N LEU A 19 3.33 -9.19 4.04
CA LEU A 19 3.36 -8.77 5.46
C LEU A 19 4.12 -9.77 6.33
N ARG A 20 3.95 -11.08 6.06
CA ARG A 20 4.72 -12.13 6.73
C ARG A 20 6.22 -12.01 6.45
N LYS A 21 6.61 -11.60 5.24
CA LYS A 21 8.01 -11.29 4.91
C LYS A 21 8.53 -10.09 5.70
N ILE A 22 7.75 -9.02 5.82
CA ILE A 22 8.12 -7.85 6.65
C ILE A 22 8.31 -8.25 8.11
N ALA A 23 7.41 -9.06 8.66
CA ALA A 23 7.50 -9.52 10.05
C ALA A 23 8.80 -10.29 10.36
N ASN A 24 9.31 -11.04 9.37
CA ASN A 24 10.54 -11.84 9.48
C ASN A 24 11.78 -11.17 8.87
N ALA A 25 11.69 -9.87 8.55
CA ALA A 25 12.78 -9.16 7.89
C ALA A 25 14.03 -9.04 8.79
N ASP A 26 15.19 -9.18 8.15
CA ASP A 26 16.49 -9.05 8.78
C ASP A 26 16.74 -7.59 9.17
N LEU A 27 17.02 -7.36 10.46
CA LEU A 27 17.20 -6.03 11.03
C LEU A 27 18.48 -5.33 10.55
N GLU A 28 19.47 -6.09 10.09
CA GLU A 28 20.76 -5.58 9.60
C GLU A 28 20.71 -5.16 8.13
N LYS A 29 19.65 -5.55 7.40
CA LYS A 29 19.44 -5.27 5.98
C LYS A 29 18.50 -4.10 5.74
N SER A 30 18.65 -3.46 4.59
CA SER A 30 17.70 -2.47 4.08
C SER A 30 16.35 -3.09 3.67
N LEU A 31 15.35 -2.25 3.36
CA LEU A 31 14.06 -2.71 2.83
C LEU A 31 14.22 -3.43 1.50
N TYR A 32 15.06 -2.88 0.62
CA TYR A 32 15.42 -3.48 -0.66
C TYR A 32 16.11 -4.83 -0.51
N GLU A 33 17.13 -4.95 0.35
CA GLU A 33 17.84 -6.21 0.59
C GLU A 33 16.95 -7.29 1.23
N ASN A 34 15.94 -6.87 2.00
CA ASN A 34 14.88 -7.74 2.51
C ASN A 34 13.80 -8.07 1.47
N ARG A 35 13.88 -7.51 0.25
CA ARG A 35 12.88 -7.63 -0.83
C ARG A 35 11.48 -7.19 -0.41
N ILE A 36 11.42 -6.19 0.47
CA ILE A 36 10.16 -5.55 0.88
C ILE A 36 9.75 -4.52 -0.16
N THR A 37 10.74 -3.85 -0.77
CA THR A 37 10.59 -2.80 -1.79
C THR A 37 11.62 -2.99 -2.90
N THR A 38 11.54 -2.18 -3.96
CA THR A 38 12.45 -2.24 -5.12
C THR A 38 13.65 -1.30 -5.01
N GLY A 39 13.85 -0.64 -3.86
CA GLY A 39 15.03 0.21 -3.60
C GLY A 39 15.02 1.56 -4.31
N THR A 40 13.84 2.18 -4.42
CA THR A 40 13.64 3.46 -5.11
C THR A 40 13.66 4.66 -4.15
N ARG A 41 13.59 5.89 -4.68
CA ARG A 41 13.58 7.11 -3.85
C ARG A 41 12.38 7.24 -2.89
N ILE A 42 11.32 6.45 -3.07
CA ILE A 42 10.17 6.39 -2.14
C ILE A 42 10.24 5.23 -1.15
N ASP A 43 11.34 4.47 -1.16
CA ASP A 43 11.50 3.28 -0.33
C ASP A 43 11.24 3.59 1.15
N GLY A 44 10.26 2.91 1.73
CA GLY A 44 9.89 3.08 3.14
C GLY A 44 9.08 4.33 3.47
N GLN A 45 8.78 5.19 2.49
CA GLN A 45 7.93 6.37 2.73
C GLN A 45 6.52 5.92 3.10
N CYS A 46 6.05 6.32 4.28
CA CYS A 46 4.71 5.99 4.73
C CYS A 46 3.73 7.11 4.40
N ILE A 47 2.59 6.75 3.80
CA ILE A 47 1.43 7.63 3.64
C ILE A 47 0.26 7.08 4.45
N ARG A 48 -0.42 7.95 5.18
CA ARG A 48 -1.63 7.60 5.94
C ARG A 48 -2.82 7.45 5.00
N LEU A 49 -3.69 6.47 5.24
CA LEU A 49 -4.98 6.38 4.55
C LEU A 49 -5.80 7.65 4.75
N SER A 50 -5.79 8.27 5.93
CA SER A 50 -6.46 9.55 6.18
C SER A 50 -5.92 10.73 5.36
N THR A 51 -4.68 10.63 4.84
CA THR A 51 -4.16 11.60 3.88
C THR A 51 -4.74 11.35 2.49
N ILE A 52 -4.89 10.10 2.07
CA ILE A 52 -5.47 9.71 0.78
C ILE A 52 -6.97 10.00 0.75
N GLU A 53 -7.66 9.72 1.86
CA GLU A 53 -9.10 9.94 2.05
C GLU A 53 -9.52 11.39 1.78
N LYS A 54 -8.65 12.37 2.09
CA LYS A 54 -8.91 13.79 1.79
C LYS A 54 -9.09 14.08 0.29
N TYR A 55 -8.65 13.17 -0.57
CA TYR A 55 -8.67 13.33 -2.03
C TYR A 55 -9.66 12.38 -2.71
N CYS A 56 -9.72 11.10 -2.30
CA CYS A 56 -10.72 10.17 -2.85
C CYS A 56 -12.11 10.33 -2.22
N GLY A 57 -12.21 11.01 -1.08
CA GLY A 57 -13.45 11.12 -0.31
C GLY A 57 -13.73 9.90 0.58
N SER A 58 -14.55 10.13 1.61
CA SER A 58 -14.81 9.13 2.66
C SER A 58 -15.63 7.93 2.16
N VAL A 59 -16.45 8.09 1.11
CA VAL A 59 -17.23 6.96 0.54
C VAL A 59 -16.27 5.94 -0.10
N ASP A 60 -15.39 6.39 -0.99
CA ASP A 60 -14.42 5.50 -1.65
C ASP A 60 -13.44 4.89 -0.64
N MET A 61 -13.00 5.65 0.36
CA MET A 61 -12.15 5.11 1.43
C MET A 61 -12.88 4.04 2.26
N HIS A 62 -14.17 4.25 2.57
CA HIS A 62 -14.97 3.26 3.29
C HIS A 62 -15.11 1.97 2.46
N LEU A 63 -15.45 2.07 1.18
CA LEU A 63 -15.57 0.93 0.28
C LEU A 63 -14.24 0.18 0.13
N PHE A 64 -13.12 0.90 0.01
CA PHE A 64 -11.78 0.33 -0.02
C PHE A 64 -11.50 -0.51 1.22
N ARG A 65 -11.74 0.03 2.43
CA ARG A 65 -11.49 -0.68 3.69
C ARG A 65 -12.38 -1.92 3.83
N GLU A 66 -13.64 -1.83 3.44
CA GLU A 66 -14.55 -2.98 3.42
C GLU A 66 -14.10 -4.04 2.42
N ALA A 67 -13.63 -3.65 1.24
CA ALA A 67 -13.09 -4.59 0.26
C ALA A 67 -11.86 -5.33 0.78
N VAL A 68 -10.93 -4.63 1.43
CA VAL A 68 -9.74 -5.25 2.06
C VAL A 68 -10.17 -6.24 3.14
N LYS A 69 -11.11 -5.85 4.01
CA LYS A 69 -11.61 -6.71 5.10
C LYS A 69 -12.34 -7.94 4.58
N GLN A 70 -13.11 -7.80 3.51
CA GLN A 70 -13.89 -8.89 2.91
C GLN A 70 -13.10 -9.72 1.89
N GLY A 71 -11.86 -9.34 1.57
CA GLY A 71 -11.07 -9.96 0.51
C GLY A 71 -11.74 -9.89 -0.85
N LYS A 72 -12.23 -8.71 -1.22
CA LYS A 72 -12.91 -8.48 -2.50
C LYS A 72 -12.08 -7.59 -3.41
N GLN A 73 -12.25 -7.81 -4.72
CA GLN A 73 -11.69 -6.91 -5.71
C GLN A 73 -12.37 -5.54 -5.62
N PHE A 74 -11.56 -4.48 -5.65
CA PHE A 74 -12.03 -3.11 -5.63
C PHE A 74 -11.02 -2.18 -6.29
N SER A 75 -11.52 -1.16 -6.99
CA SER A 75 -10.70 -0.06 -7.47
C SER A 75 -11.54 1.21 -7.50
N THR A 76 -10.95 2.34 -7.13
CA THR A 76 -11.60 3.64 -7.31
C THR A 76 -11.53 4.06 -8.78
N VAL A 77 -12.40 4.99 -9.17
CA VAL A 77 -12.07 5.85 -10.32
C VAL A 77 -10.84 6.69 -10.00
N ARG A 78 -10.16 7.20 -11.04
CA ARG A 78 -9.03 8.12 -10.85
C ARG A 78 -9.50 9.38 -10.14
N PHE A 79 -8.76 9.80 -9.12
CA PHE A 79 -8.98 11.06 -8.40
C PHE A 79 -7.75 11.97 -8.46
N ASP A 80 -7.95 13.28 -8.32
CA ASP A 80 -6.84 14.23 -8.20
C ASP A 80 -6.14 14.06 -6.85
N PHE A 81 -4.90 13.59 -6.88
CA PHE A 81 -4.06 13.52 -5.70
C PHE A 81 -2.84 14.44 -5.84
N ARG A 82 -2.97 15.69 -5.40
CA ARG A 82 -1.86 16.67 -5.38
C ARG A 82 -1.18 16.85 -6.74
N GLY A 83 -1.98 16.91 -7.81
CA GLY A 83 -1.46 17.02 -9.18
C GLY A 83 -1.09 15.69 -9.84
N TYR A 84 -1.31 14.55 -9.18
CA TYR A 84 -1.17 13.19 -9.73
C TYR A 84 -2.52 12.53 -9.94
N ASP A 85 -2.57 11.52 -10.81
CA ASP A 85 -3.69 10.60 -10.89
C ASP A 85 -3.57 9.59 -9.74
N GLY A 86 -4.53 9.61 -8.82
CA GLY A 86 -4.62 8.71 -7.68
C GLY A 86 -5.62 7.58 -7.93
N THR A 87 -5.24 6.35 -7.58
CA THR A 87 -6.15 5.20 -7.60
C THR A 87 -5.89 4.31 -6.37
N LEU A 88 -6.94 4.00 -5.61
CA LEU A 88 -6.90 2.95 -4.58
C LEU A 88 -7.35 1.64 -5.20
N TRP A 89 -6.69 0.54 -4.85
CA TRP A 89 -7.03 -0.78 -5.37
C TRP A 89 -6.83 -1.89 -4.34
N CYS A 90 -7.64 -2.94 -4.44
CA CYS A 90 -7.59 -4.14 -3.62
C CYS A 90 -7.85 -5.34 -4.52
N GLU A 91 -6.97 -6.33 -4.44
CA GLU A 91 -6.98 -7.54 -5.26
C GLU A 91 -6.83 -8.77 -4.35
N PRO A 92 -7.86 -9.63 -4.27
CA PRO A 92 -7.77 -10.88 -3.55
C PRO A 92 -6.85 -11.87 -4.27
N ARG A 93 -6.25 -12.78 -3.51
CA ARG A 93 -5.40 -13.86 -3.99
C ARG A 93 -6.09 -15.20 -3.80
N GLU A 94 -5.74 -16.18 -4.61
CA GLU A 94 -6.32 -17.54 -4.55
C GLU A 94 -6.10 -18.23 -3.20
N ASN A 95 -5.01 -17.90 -2.51
CA ASN A 95 -4.68 -18.43 -1.18
C ASN A 95 -5.44 -17.73 -0.02
N GLY A 96 -6.38 -16.83 -0.34
CA GLY A 96 -7.15 -16.06 0.65
C GLY A 96 -6.44 -14.81 1.17
N ASP A 97 -5.21 -14.53 0.74
CA ASP A 97 -4.54 -13.27 1.03
C ASP A 97 -5.16 -12.11 0.23
N VAL A 98 -4.92 -10.89 0.70
CA VAL A 98 -5.35 -9.66 0.04
C VAL A 98 -4.15 -8.77 -0.21
N MET A 99 -4.00 -8.31 -1.44
CA MET A 99 -3.03 -7.29 -1.79
C MET A 99 -3.76 -5.99 -2.13
N ALA A 100 -3.37 -4.90 -1.50
CA ALA A 100 -4.00 -3.61 -1.70
C ALA A 100 -2.95 -2.52 -1.73
N GLY A 101 -3.29 -1.40 -2.36
CA GLY A 101 -2.34 -0.32 -2.54
C GLY A 101 -2.95 0.97 -3.06
N PHE A 102 -2.05 1.91 -3.30
CA PHE A 102 -2.33 3.21 -3.87
C PHE A 102 -1.35 3.49 -4.99
N SER A 103 -1.89 3.75 -6.17
CA SER A 103 -1.13 4.21 -7.33
C SER A 103 -1.20 5.72 -7.39
N LYS A 104 -0.04 6.37 -7.36
CA LYS A 104 0.13 7.81 -7.54
C LYS A 104 0.87 8.04 -8.85
N GLU A 105 0.12 8.14 -9.94
CA GLU A 105 0.63 8.13 -11.31
C GLU A 105 0.78 9.55 -11.88
N TYR A 106 1.74 9.73 -12.77
CA TYR A 106 1.81 10.98 -13.55
C TYR A 106 0.55 11.12 -14.40
N ARG A 107 0.10 12.36 -14.64
CA ARG A 107 -1.18 12.64 -15.30
C ARG A 107 -1.28 12.00 -16.68
N GLY A 108 -2.30 11.16 -16.86
CA GLY A 108 -2.53 10.46 -18.13
C GLY A 108 -1.44 9.43 -18.47
N CYS A 109 -0.52 9.17 -17.55
CA CYS A 109 0.47 8.12 -17.66
C CYS A 109 0.00 6.89 -16.89
N LEU A 110 0.63 5.75 -17.15
CA LEU A 110 0.44 4.49 -16.42
C LEU A 110 1.73 4.10 -15.69
N ASN A 111 2.46 5.12 -15.22
CA ASN A 111 3.68 5.00 -14.45
C ASN A 111 3.72 6.08 -13.37
N GLY A 112 4.50 5.85 -12.31
CA GLY A 112 4.54 6.75 -11.17
C GLY A 112 5.02 6.09 -9.91
N TYR A 113 4.41 6.44 -8.79
CA TYR A 113 4.82 6.02 -7.46
C TYR A 113 3.80 5.06 -6.88
N TYR A 114 4.24 3.86 -6.50
CA TYR A 114 3.36 2.80 -6.02
C TYR A 114 3.55 2.53 -4.55
N TYR A 115 2.44 2.42 -3.84
CA TYR A 115 2.39 2.17 -2.41
C TYR A 115 1.59 0.92 -2.13
N LEU A 116 2.08 0.09 -1.21
CA LEU A 116 1.38 -1.12 -0.74
C LEU A 116 0.83 -0.90 0.67
N LEU A 117 -0.36 -1.44 0.93
CA LEU A 117 -1.00 -1.39 2.23
C LEU A 117 -0.18 -2.23 3.23
N ILE A 118 0.33 -1.59 4.30
CA ILE A 118 1.10 -2.28 5.34
C ILE A 118 0.23 -2.58 6.57
N ASN A 119 -0.81 -1.79 6.81
CA ASN A 119 -1.85 -2.02 7.82
C ASN A 119 -3.06 -1.09 7.54
N ASP A 120 -4.02 -1.06 8.44
CA ASP A 120 -5.29 -0.32 8.24
C ASP A 120 -5.16 1.21 8.33
N GLU A 121 -3.95 1.72 8.60
CA GLU A 121 -3.68 3.16 8.72
C GLU A 121 -2.67 3.67 7.70
N TYR A 122 -1.73 2.83 7.25
CA TYR A 122 -0.59 3.26 6.45
C TYR A 122 -0.40 2.39 5.21
N MET A 123 0.15 3.04 4.19
CA MET A 123 0.77 2.40 3.05
C MET A 123 2.26 2.76 3.00
N ILE A 124 3.08 1.90 2.41
CA ILE A 124 4.53 2.07 2.25
C ILE A 124 4.88 2.20 0.76
N GLY A 125 5.74 3.16 0.42
CA GLY A 125 6.29 3.30 -0.92
C GLY A 125 7.10 2.06 -1.27
N TYR A 126 6.67 1.38 -2.33
CA TYR A 126 7.19 0.08 -2.75
C TYR A 126 8.02 0.19 -4.02
N ASP A 127 7.54 0.95 -5.02
CA ASP A 127 8.13 0.97 -6.35
C ASP A 127 7.90 2.28 -7.12
N ILE A 128 8.70 2.47 -8.17
CA ILE A 128 8.54 3.54 -9.16
C ILE A 128 8.74 2.94 -10.54
N ASP A 129 7.75 3.14 -11.41
CA ASP A 129 7.84 2.86 -12.85
C ASP A 129 8.19 4.14 -13.64
#